data_AF-A0A316YTV7-F1
#
_entry.id   AF-A0A316YTV7-F1
#
_cell.length_a   1.000
_cell.length_b   1.000
_cell.length_c   1.000
_cell.angle_alpha   90.00
_cell.angle_beta   90.00
_cell.angle_gamma   90.00
#
_symmetry.space_group_name_H-M   'P 1'
#
loop_
_entity.id
_entity.type
_entity.pdbx_description
1 polymer ?
#
loop_
_entity_poly.entity_id
_entity_poly.type
_entity_poly.pdbx_seq_one_letter_code
_entity_poly.pdbx_strand_id
1 'polypeptide(L)'
;MAQDSHPQRIAMLGATRGCGLEALLILLQHTNTTVHVLVRDPSAFRAALSERLPSAAEYESKGRLVVAKGDAMVTSDVVSFLTAAQEDLTHVVTSLGAKPVISGLTALFKPVQLSQPDICQRTMAVLLDALRQLKEVPHLVVVSSNGIAKQSHSKLPLALKPLYGYYLRVAHDDKHEMETKIHSAYGLQSPAFNPSPRKAAAASETAKLDPSKLTIVRPSLLTDGAARGKIRASTNGMDLRSAYTASRADVGLFLVDQVIRPAKTTSDAPHIDVQFEAGGRPSDAVSIKDGSKWEQGIVLAY
;
A
#
# COMPACT_ATOMS: atom_id res chain seq x y z
N MET A 1 -10.38 22.13 -17.68
CA MET A 1 -10.37 20.93 -18.55
C MET A 1 -8.97 20.35 -18.44
N ALA A 2 -8.79 19.28 -17.67
CA ALA A 2 -7.46 18.68 -17.46
C ALA A 2 -7.08 17.86 -18.70
N GLN A 3 -5.85 18.05 -19.16
CA GLN A 3 -5.24 17.42 -20.33
C GLN A 3 -5.46 15.90 -20.39
N ASP A 4 -5.69 15.41 -21.61
CA ASP A 4 -5.73 13.99 -21.96
C ASP A 4 -4.50 13.26 -21.39
N SER A 5 -4.72 12.55 -20.29
CA SER A 5 -3.78 11.57 -19.78
C SER A 5 -3.88 10.33 -20.65
N HIS A 6 -2.73 9.77 -21.05
CA HIS A 6 -2.67 8.48 -21.73
C HIS A 6 -3.48 7.43 -20.95
N PRO A 7 -4.16 6.49 -21.64
CA PRO A 7 -4.86 5.39 -20.98
C PRO A 7 -3.96 4.73 -19.93
N GLN A 8 -4.44 4.64 -18.69
CA GLN A 8 -3.70 4.02 -17.59
C GLN A 8 -4.37 2.72 -17.20
N ARG A 9 -3.60 1.62 -17.23
CA ARG A 9 -4.04 0.35 -16.64
C ARG A 9 -3.39 0.17 -15.28
N ILE A 10 -4.19 -0.24 -14.30
CA ILE A 10 -3.80 -0.45 -12.91
C ILE A 10 -4.22 -1.84 -12.48
N ALA A 11 -3.29 -2.65 -11.97
CA ALA A 11 -3.59 -3.94 -11.39
C ALA A 11 -3.59 -3.86 -9.86
N MET A 12 -4.62 -4.38 -9.20
CA MET A 12 -4.76 -4.30 -7.74
C MET A 12 -4.91 -5.67 -7.10
N LEU A 13 -4.09 -5.94 -6.08
CA LEU A 13 -4.21 -7.07 -5.17
C LEU A 13 -4.65 -6.56 -3.79
N GLY A 14 -5.72 -7.13 -3.25
CA GLY A 14 -6.30 -6.63 -1.99
C GLY A 14 -7.19 -5.39 -2.15
N ALA A 15 -7.98 -5.33 -3.23
CA ALA A 15 -8.97 -4.27 -3.48
C ALA A 15 -10.37 -4.57 -2.93
N THR A 16 -10.56 -5.70 -2.23
CA THR A 16 -11.88 -6.15 -1.75
C THR A 16 -12.38 -5.44 -0.51
N ARG A 17 -11.50 -4.76 0.23
CA ARG A 17 -11.79 -4.04 1.48
C ARG A 17 -10.65 -3.08 1.80
N GLY A 18 -10.82 -2.28 2.86
CA GLY A 18 -9.75 -1.47 3.41
C GLY A 18 -9.25 -0.40 2.44
N CYS A 19 -7.97 -0.04 2.54
CA CYS A 19 -7.37 1.02 1.74
C CYS A 19 -7.47 0.75 0.23
N GLY A 20 -7.29 -0.50 -0.20
CA GLY A 20 -7.40 -0.88 -1.61
C GLY A 20 -8.80 -0.73 -2.18
N LEU A 21 -9.85 -1.00 -1.39
CA LEU A 21 -11.23 -0.74 -1.82
C LEU A 21 -11.48 0.77 -1.96
N GLU A 22 -11.03 1.56 -0.98
CA GLU A 22 -11.21 3.02 -1.04
C GLU A 22 -10.45 3.63 -2.24
N ALA A 23 -9.23 3.15 -2.54
CA ALA A 23 -8.51 3.53 -3.75
C ALA A 23 -9.24 3.11 -5.03
N LEU A 24 -9.76 1.88 -5.09
CA LEU A 24 -10.54 1.38 -6.24
C LEU A 24 -11.75 2.28 -6.52
N LEU A 25 -12.51 2.65 -5.48
CA LEU A 25 -13.70 3.50 -5.62
C LEU A 25 -13.38 4.86 -6.25
N ILE A 26 -12.21 5.43 -5.95
CA ILE A 26 -11.75 6.69 -6.54
C ILE A 26 -11.26 6.47 -7.97
N LEU A 27 -10.44 5.44 -8.22
CA LEU A 27 -9.89 5.14 -9.54
C LEU A 27 -10.98 4.88 -10.59
N LEU A 28 -12.07 4.21 -10.21
CA LEU A 28 -13.19 3.97 -11.14
C LEU A 28 -13.84 5.26 -11.63
N GLN A 29 -13.81 6.34 -10.83
CA GLN A 29 -14.39 7.63 -11.22
C GLN A 29 -13.54 8.34 -12.31
N HIS A 30 -12.31 7.90 -12.55
CA HIS A 30 -11.47 8.45 -13.60
C HIS A 30 -11.83 7.87 -14.97
N THR A 31 -11.90 8.73 -15.99
CA THR A 31 -12.38 8.34 -17.32
C THR A 31 -11.36 7.56 -18.14
N ASN A 32 -10.06 7.82 -17.93
CA ASN A 32 -8.96 7.24 -18.72
C ASN A 32 -8.22 6.12 -17.96
N THR A 33 -8.89 5.49 -16.98
CA THR A 33 -8.31 4.44 -16.14
C THR A 33 -9.09 3.15 -16.28
N THR A 34 -8.37 2.05 -16.54
CA THR A 34 -8.89 0.69 -16.45
C THR A 34 -8.25 -0.02 -15.26
N VAL A 35 -9.07 -0.54 -14.36
CA VAL A 35 -8.62 -1.21 -13.14
C VAL A 35 -8.86 -2.71 -13.25
N HIS A 36 -7.79 -3.49 -13.11
CA HIS A 36 -7.83 -4.94 -13.00
C HIS A 36 -7.72 -5.31 -11.52
N VAL A 37 -8.60 -6.17 -11.03
CA VAL A 37 -8.58 -6.61 -9.63
C VAL A 37 -8.47 -8.13 -9.55
N LEU A 38 -7.54 -8.61 -8.72
CA LEU A 38 -7.42 -10.04 -8.40
C LEU A 38 -8.19 -10.34 -7.11
N VAL A 39 -9.21 -11.19 -7.20
CA VAL A 39 -10.09 -11.52 -6.09
C VAL A 39 -10.32 -13.03 -5.98
N ARG A 40 -10.38 -13.55 -4.75
CA ARG A 40 -10.64 -14.99 -4.51
C ARG A 40 -12.06 -15.41 -4.86
N ASP A 41 -13.01 -14.51 -4.59
CA ASP A 41 -14.44 -14.72 -4.84
C ASP A 41 -15.02 -13.51 -5.58
N PRO A 42 -15.12 -13.59 -6.92
CA PRO A 42 -15.72 -12.52 -7.74
C PRO A 42 -17.18 -12.22 -7.40
N SER A 43 -17.96 -13.22 -6.99
CA SER A 43 -19.39 -13.03 -6.65
C SER A 43 -19.53 -12.19 -5.39
N ALA A 44 -18.84 -12.59 -4.32
CA ALA A 44 -18.83 -11.85 -3.06
C ALA A 44 -18.23 -10.44 -3.23
N PHE A 45 -17.19 -10.31 -4.06
CA PHE A 45 -16.61 -9.01 -4.38
C PHE A 45 -17.62 -8.08 -5.06
N ARG A 46 -18.32 -8.55 -6.11
CA ARG A 46 -19.31 -7.74 -6.82
C ARG A 46 -20.47 -7.33 -5.93
N ALA A 47 -20.96 -8.23 -5.09
CA ALA A 47 -22.00 -7.92 -4.11
C ALA A 47 -21.56 -6.78 -3.18
N ALA A 48 -20.40 -6.93 -2.53
CA ALA A 48 -19.86 -5.91 -1.61
C ALA A 48 -19.52 -4.59 -2.32
N LEU A 49 -19.02 -4.65 -3.56
CA LEU A 49 -18.74 -3.45 -4.34
C LEU A 49 -20.04 -2.70 -4.71
N SER A 50 -21.11 -3.42 -5.03
CA SER A 50 -22.40 -2.83 -5.40
C SER A 50 -23.08 -2.12 -4.23
N GLU A 51 -22.86 -2.60 -2.99
CA GLU A 51 -23.29 -1.89 -1.77
C GLU A 51 -22.59 -0.55 -1.59
N ARG A 52 -21.32 -0.45 -1.99
CA ARG A 52 -20.50 0.76 -1.86
C ARG A 52 -20.62 1.69 -3.07
N LEU A 53 -20.88 1.12 -4.25
CA LEU A 53 -20.97 1.81 -5.54
C LEU A 53 -22.04 1.12 -6.40
N PRO A 54 -23.31 1.56 -6.34
CA PRO A 54 -24.40 0.93 -7.11
C PRO A 54 -24.18 0.88 -8.63
N SER A 55 -23.36 1.80 -9.17
CA SER A 55 -22.99 1.83 -10.59
C SER A 55 -21.82 0.91 -10.96
N ALA A 56 -21.30 0.10 -10.04
CA ALA A 56 -20.15 -0.79 -10.27
C ALA A 56 -20.26 -1.65 -11.53
N ALA A 57 -21.44 -2.21 -11.80
CA ALA A 57 -21.70 -3.05 -12.96
C ALA A 57 -21.49 -2.32 -14.30
N GLU A 58 -21.70 -1.00 -14.35
CA GLU A 58 -21.45 -0.21 -15.55
C GLU A 58 -19.95 -0.07 -15.85
N TYR A 59 -19.10 -0.05 -14.82
CA TYR A 59 -17.66 0.00 -15.04
C TYR A 59 -17.15 -1.32 -15.62
N GLU A 60 -17.70 -2.46 -15.18
CA GLU A 60 -17.38 -3.76 -15.77
C GLU A 60 -17.87 -3.85 -17.22
N SER A 61 -19.12 -3.45 -17.50
CA SER A 61 -19.67 -3.52 -18.87
C SER A 61 -18.95 -2.61 -19.87
N LYS A 62 -18.41 -1.48 -19.40
CA LYS A 62 -17.58 -0.55 -20.19
C LYS A 62 -16.11 -0.97 -20.26
N GLY A 63 -15.72 -2.11 -19.68
CA GLY A 63 -14.33 -2.58 -19.65
C GLY A 63 -13.38 -1.73 -18.80
N ARG A 64 -13.91 -0.87 -17.92
CA ARG A 64 -13.12 -0.04 -16.98
C ARG A 64 -12.79 -0.76 -15.68
N LEU A 65 -13.54 -1.80 -15.33
CA LEU A 65 -13.26 -2.71 -14.23
C LEU A 65 -13.16 -4.14 -14.78
N VAL A 66 -12.02 -4.80 -14.56
CA VAL A 66 -11.79 -6.20 -14.94
C VAL A 66 -11.57 -7.02 -13.68
N VAL A 67 -12.47 -7.96 -13.42
CA VAL A 67 -12.43 -8.81 -12.22
C VAL A 67 -11.87 -10.18 -12.58
N ALA A 68 -10.66 -10.47 -12.09
CA ALA A 68 -10.02 -11.77 -12.26
C ALA A 68 -10.18 -12.62 -10.98
N LYS A 69 -10.55 -13.88 -11.15
CA LYS A 69 -10.55 -14.86 -10.05
C LYS A 69 -9.15 -15.41 -9.83
N GLY A 70 -8.68 -15.41 -8.59
CA GLY A 70 -7.44 -16.08 -8.20
C GLY A 70 -7.00 -15.75 -6.77
N ASP A 71 -5.93 -16.41 -6.33
CA ASP A 71 -5.28 -16.18 -5.04
C ASP A 71 -3.92 -15.50 -5.22
N ALA A 72 -3.70 -14.42 -4.47
CA ALA A 72 -2.46 -13.64 -4.51
C ALA A 72 -1.22 -14.41 -4.02
N MET A 73 -1.40 -15.53 -3.31
CA MET A 73 -0.32 -16.42 -2.89
C MET A 73 -0.04 -17.55 -3.88
N VAL A 74 -0.77 -17.63 -5.00
CA VAL A 74 -0.61 -18.66 -6.02
C VAL A 74 0.08 -18.05 -7.24
N THR A 75 1.25 -18.60 -7.59
CA THR A 75 2.10 -18.06 -8.67
C THR A 75 1.40 -18.02 -10.02
N SER A 76 0.72 -19.10 -10.41
CA SER A 76 0.00 -19.16 -11.69
C SER A 76 -1.08 -18.09 -11.80
N ASP A 77 -1.79 -17.82 -10.70
CA ASP A 77 -2.90 -16.88 -10.67
C ASP A 77 -2.38 -15.45 -10.85
N VAL A 78 -1.31 -15.08 -10.13
CA VAL A 78 -0.70 -13.75 -10.22
C VAL A 78 -0.04 -13.54 -11.58
N VAL A 79 0.69 -14.52 -12.11
CA VAL A 79 1.31 -14.43 -13.44
C VAL A 79 0.24 -14.29 -14.52
N SER A 80 -0.79 -15.12 -14.50
CA SER A 80 -1.90 -15.03 -15.47
C SER A 80 -2.62 -13.69 -15.37
N PHE A 81 -2.85 -13.20 -14.16
CA PHE A 81 -3.51 -11.92 -13.91
C PHE A 81 -2.71 -10.73 -14.47
N LEU A 82 -1.42 -10.65 -14.15
CA LEU A 82 -0.56 -9.57 -14.63
C LEU A 82 -0.34 -9.65 -16.15
N THR A 83 -0.20 -10.86 -16.70
CA THR A 83 -0.07 -11.07 -18.15
C THR A 83 -1.32 -10.58 -18.89
N ALA A 84 -2.51 -10.86 -18.37
CA ALA A 84 -3.77 -10.37 -18.93
C ALA A 84 -3.93 -8.84 -18.81
N ALA A 85 -3.25 -8.22 -17.85
CA ALA A 85 -3.26 -6.77 -17.63
C ALA A 85 -2.06 -6.05 -18.27
N GLN A 86 -1.13 -6.73 -18.95
CA GLN A 86 0.20 -6.18 -19.22
C GLN A 86 0.25 -4.97 -20.17
N GLU A 87 -0.68 -4.85 -21.12
CA GLU A 87 -0.67 -3.72 -22.06
C GLU A 87 -1.00 -2.43 -21.31
N ASP A 88 -0.19 -1.39 -21.49
CA ASP A 88 -0.33 -0.10 -20.79
C ASP A 88 -0.43 -0.22 -19.26
N LEU A 89 0.14 -1.29 -18.68
CA LEU A 89 0.19 -1.48 -17.24
C LEU A 89 1.15 -0.47 -16.62
N THR A 90 0.58 0.57 -16.01
CA THR A 90 1.35 1.64 -15.39
C THR A 90 1.70 1.31 -13.94
N HIS A 91 0.76 0.72 -13.20
CA HIS A 91 0.88 0.51 -11.76
C HIS A 91 0.37 -0.86 -11.34
N VAL A 92 1.04 -1.42 -10.34
CA VAL A 92 0.56 -2.55 -9.56
C VAL A 92 0.43 -2.11 -8.11
N VAL A 93 -0.76 -2.22 -7.54
CA VAL A 93 -1.05 -1.80 -6.16
C VAL A 93 -1.35 -3.03 -5.30
N THR A 94 -0.67 -3.17 -4.16
CA THR A 94 -0.99 -4.20 -3.17
C THR A 94 -1.36 -3.58 -1.82
N SER A 95 -2.55 -3.92 -1.32
CA SER A 95 -3.04 -3.52 0.01
C SER A 95 -3.43 -4.72 0.88
N LEU A 96 -2.84 -5.87 0.60
CA LEU A 96 -3.14 -7.09 1.35
C LEU A 96 -2.73 -6.99 2.82
N GLY A 97 -3.56 -7.59 3.66
CA GLY A 97 -3.35 -7.72 5.09
C GLY A 97 -4.20 -8.87 5.62
N ALA A 98 -3.71 -9.50 6.69
CA ALA A 98 -4.42 -10.59 7.31
C ALA A 98 -5.62 -10.08 8.13
N LYS A 99 -6.73 -10.82 8.10
CA LYS A 99 -7.89 -10.54 8.95
C LYS A 99 -7.62 -11.11 10.36
N PRO A 100 -7.85 -10.32 11.42
CA PRO A 100 -7.86 -10.87 12.77
C PRO A 100 -9.01 -11.86 12.93
N VAL A 101 -8.71 -13.05 13.43
CA VAL A 101 -9.67 -14.08 13.81
C VAL A 101 -9.82 -14.01 15.32
N ILE A 102 -10.98 -13.51 15.76
CA ILE A 102 -11.33 -13.46 17.18
C ILE A 102 -12.21 -14.68 17.47
N SER A 103 -11.64 -15.66 18.18
CA SER A 103 -12.34 -16.89 18.55
C SER A 103 -12.80 -16.83 20.02
N GLY A 104 -14.08 -16.49 20.23
CA GLY A 104 -14.80 -16.66 21.51
C GLY A 104 -14.25 -15.91 22.74
N LEU A 105 -14.74 -16.28 23.93
CA LEU A 105 -14.33 -15.71 25.24
C LEU A 105 -12.81 -15.82 25.51
N THR A 106 -12.10 -16.69 24.77
CA THR A 106 -10.65 -16.88 24.86
C THR A 106 -9.82 -15.74 24.25
N ALA A 107 -10.43 -14.79 23.54
CA ALA A 107 -9.75 -13.61 22.97
C ALA A 107 -9.12 -12.67 24.01
N LEU A 108 -9.57 -12.73 25.27
CA LEU A 108 -9.00 -11.94 26.37
C LEU A 108 -7.65 -12.47 26.88
N PHE A 109 -7.35 -13.75 26.62
CA PHE A 109 -6.18 -14.45 27.18
C PHE A 109 -5.26 -15.07 26.14
N LYS A 110 -5.62 -15.03 24.85
CA LYS A 110 -4.81 -15.57 23.74
C LYS A 110 -4.46 -14.48 22.72
N PRO A 111 -3.27 -14.56 22.09
CA PRO A 111 -2.90 -13.62 21.04
C PRO A 111 -3.88 -13.76 19.86
N VAL A 112 -4.22 -12.63 19.21
CA VAL A 112 -5.09 -12.64 18.04
C VAL A 112 -4.50 -13.55 16.97
N GLN A 113 -5.27 -14.55 16.57
CA GLN A 113 -4.89 -15.43 15.48
C GLN A 113 -5.17 -14.71 14.16
N LEU A 114 -4.22 -14.77 13.23
CA LEU A 114 -4.40 -14.30 11.87
C LEU A 114 -4.76 -15.50 11.00
N SER A 115 -5.77 -15.37 10.14
CA SER A 115 -6.22 -16.47 9.27
C SER A 115 -5.12 -16.98 8.34
N GLN A 116 -4.21 -16.08 7.94
CA GLN A 116 -3.05 -16.34 7.09
C GLN A 116 -1.92 -15.42 7.59
N PRO A 117 -1.09 -15.89 8.53
CA PRO A 117 -0.12 -15.04 9.24
C PRO A 117 1.04 -14.56 8.36
N ASP A 118 1.21 -15.13 7.17
CA ASP A 118 2.30 -14.85 6.22
C ASP A 118 1.81 -14.35 4.84
N ILE A 119 0.55 -13.87 4.78
CA ILE A 119 -0.09 -13.48 3.53
C ILE A 119 0.70 -12.38 2.79
N CYS A 120 1.26 -11.41 3.52
CA CYS A 120 1.97 -10.29 2.92
C CYS A 120 3.31 -10.75 2.35
N GLN A 121 4.11 -11.48 3.15
CA GLN A 121 5.41 -11.95 2.70
C GLN A 121 5.33 -12.97 1.55
N ARG A 122 4.33 -13.87 1.57
CA ARG A 122 4.14 -14.88 0.52
C ARG A 122 3.64 -14.25 -0.77
N THR A 123 2.64 -13.36 -0.69
CA THR A 123 2.18 -12.63 -1.86
C THR A 123 3.30 -11.81 -2.48
N MET A 124 4.10 -11.12 -1.66
CA MET A 124 5.18 -10.29 -2.19
C MET A 124 6.26 -11.11 -2.90
N ALA A 125 6.59 -12.31 -2.39
CA ALA A 125 7.49 -13.21 -3.11
C ALA A 125 6.94 -13.55 -4.51
N VAL A 126 5.68 -14.00 -4.57
CA VAL A 126 5.01 -14.33 -5.83
C VAL A 126 4.95 -13.13 -6.77
N LEU A 127 4.61 -11.96 -6.24
CA LEU A 127 4.44 -10.75 -7.02
C LEU A 127 5.76 -10.28 -7.63
N LEU A 128 6.85 -10.25 -6.85
CA LEU A 128 8.17 -9.87 -7.35
C LEU A 128 8.66 -10.82 -8.45
N ASP A 129 8.39 -12.12 -8.32
CA ASP A 129 8.72 -13.11 -9.36
C ASP A 129 7.89 -12.92 -10.62
N ALA A 130 6.61 -12.56 -10.49
CA ALA A 130 5.74 -12.28 -11.63
C ALA A 130 6.10 -10.95 -12.33
N LEU A 131 6.48 -9.90 -11.57
CA LEU A 131 6.92 -8.62 -12.14
C LEU A 131 8.15 -8.77 -13.02
N ARG A 132 9.11 -9.63 -12.64
CA ARG A 132 10.32 -9.92 -13.43
C ARG A 132 10.03 -10.62 -14.77
N GLN A 133 8.84 -11.20 -14.92
CA GLN A 133 8.43 -11.90 -16.15
C GLN A 133 7.69 -10.98 -17.13
N LEU A 134 7.34 -9.76 -16.72
CA LEU A 134 6.68 -8.80 -17.59
C LEU A 134 7.69 -8.19 -18.57
N LYS A 135 7.21 -7.86 -19.78
CA LYS A 135 8.00 -7.15 -20.80
C LYS A 135 8.48 -5.80 -20.27
N GLU A 136 7.59 -5.07 -19.62
CA GLU A 136 7.84 -3.81 -18.95
C GLU A 136 7.41 -3.93 -17.49
N VAL A 137 8.31 -3.59 -16.56
CA VAL A 137 8.00 -3.60 -15.14
C VAL A 137 7.18 -2.34 -14.81
N PRO A 138 5.95 -2.48 -14.28
CA PRO A 138 5.13 -1.35 -13.84
C PRO A 138 5.62 -0.77 -12.51
N HIS A 139 5.12 0.41 -12.15
CA HIS A 139 5.38 1.00 -10.83
C HIS A 139 4.66 0.20 -9.74
N LEU A 140 5.41 -0.34 -8.79
CA LEU A 140 4.86 -1.10 -7.67
C LEU A 140 4.52 -0.17 -6.50
N VAL A 141 3.27 -0.18 -6.06
CA VAL A 141 2.80 0.55 -4.87
C VAL A 141 2.39 -0.45 -3.79
N VAL A 142 3.04 -0.39 -2.64
CA VAL A 142 2.84 -1.34 -1.54
C VAL A 142 2.31 -0.61 -0.31
N VAL A 143 1.15 -1.04 0.20
CA VAL A 143 0.66 -0.61 1.51
C VAL A 143 1.22 -1.54 2.58
N SER A 144 2.11 -0.99 3.41
CA SER A 144 2.73 -1.63 4.55
C SER A 144 2.16 -1.05 5.86
N SER A 145 2.99 -0.79 6.87
CA SER A 145 2.59 -0.19 8.15
C SER A 145 3.71 0.66 8.72
N ASN A 146 3.37 1.75 9.41
CA ASN A 146 4.29 2.38 10.33
C ASN A 146 4.48 1.47 11.57
N GLY A 147 5.59 1.61 12.30
CA GLY A 147 5.85 0.83 13.50
C GLY A 147 6.62 -0.47 13.29
N ILE A 148 7.03 -0.81 12.06
CA ILE A 148 7.78 -2.05 11.77
C ILE A 148 9.24 -1.95 12.24
N ALA A 149 9.82 -0.75 12.23
CA ALA A 149 11.17 -0.51 12.72
C ALA A 149 11.24 -0.57 14.26
N LYS A 150 12.28 -1.24 14.81
CA LYS A 150 12.52 -1.33 16.27
C LYS A 150 12.53 0.04 16.96
N GLN A 151 12.99 1.08 16.26
CA GLN A 151 13.04 2.45 16.76
C GLN A 151 11.64 3.05 16.93
N SER A 152 10.69 2.70 16.07
CA SER A 152 9.30 3.21 16.14
C SER A 152 8.53 2.61 17.34
N HIS A 153 8.81 1.35 17.72
CA HIS A 153 8.29 0.73 18.94
C HIS A 153 8.72 1.43 20.24
N SER A 154 9.91 2.04 20.28
CA SER A 154 10.39 2.76 21.48
C SER A 154 9.59 4.04 21.77
N LYS A 155 8.97 4.62 20.73
CA LYS A 155 8.24 5.90 20.77
C LYS A 155 6.75 5.75 21.08
N LEU A 156 6.23 4.52 21.17
CA LEU A 156 4.85 4.28 21.58
C LEU A 156 4.63 4.66 23.06
N PRO A 157 3.47 5.24 23.42
CA PRO A 157 3.07 5.40 24.82
C PRO A 157 3.16 4.05 25.56
N LEU A 158 3.69 4.06 26.79
CA LEU A 158 3.90 2.84 27.60
C LEU A 158 2.64 1.96 27.71
N ALA A 159 1.46 2.57 27.80
CA ALA A 159 0.17 1.87 27.87
C ALA A 159 -0.20 1.10 26.58
N LEU A 160 0.31 1.51 25.41
CA LEU A 160 0.05 0.86 24.13
C LEU A 160 1.07 -0.22 23.78
N LYS A 161 2.24 -0.24 24.45
CA LYS A 161 3.31 -1.23 24.20
C LYS A 161 2.86 -2.69 24.39
N PRO A 162 2.06 -3.07 25.41
CA PRO A 162 1.58 -4.44 25.55
C PRO A 162 0.62 -4.83 24.42
N LEU A 163 -0.31 -3.92 24.08
CA LEU A 163 -1.28 -4.12 23.00
C LEU A 163 -0.56 -4.28 21.65
N TYR A 164 0.39 -3.40 21.32
CA TYR A 164 1.17 -3.47 20.09
C TYR A 164 2.12 -4.66 20.04
N GLY A 165 2.87 -4.92 21.10
CA GLY A 165 3.89 -5.97 21.15
C GLY A 165 3.33 -7.39 21.20
N TYR A 166 2.10 -7.58 21.69
CA TYR A 166 1.46 -8.90 21.79
C TYR A 166 0.45 -9.16 20.68
N TYR A 167 -0.42 -8.19 20.32
CA TYR A 167 -1.48 -8.43 19.32
C TYR A 167 -1.03 -8.19 17.87
N LEU A 168 -0.09 -7.28 17.63
CA LEU A 168 0.32 -6.91 16.27
C LEU A 168 1.63 -7.55 15.85
N ARG A 169 2.32 -8.29 16.73
CA ARG A 169 3.63 -8.87 16.43
C ARG A 169 3.62 -9.77 15.19
N VAL A 170 2.64 -10.66 15.06
CA VAL A 170 2.56 -11.56 13.88
C VAL A 170 2.36 -10.76 12.59
N ALA A 171 1.50 -9.72 12.61
CA ALA A 171 1.29 -8.86 11.46
C ALA A 171 2.52 -7.99 11.13
N HIS A 172 3.22 -7.50 12.15
CA HIS A 172 4.45 -6.74 11.99
C HIS A 172 5.60 -7.62 11.47
N ASP A 173 5.72 -8.86 11.96
CA ASP A 173 6.72 -9.83 11.47
C ASP A 173 6.45 -10.14 9.98
N ASP A 174 5.19 -10.37 9.58
CA ASP A 174 4.81 -10.57 8.17
C ASP A 174 5.15 -9.35 7.29
N LYS A 175 4.81 -8.13 7.76
CA LYS A 175 5.12 -6.90 7.04
C LYS A 175 6.63 -6.60 7.01
N HIS A 176 7.37 -6.96 8.05
CA HIS A 176 8.83 -6.86 8.09
C HIS A 176 9.48 -7.78 7.04
N GLU A 177 9.05 -9.04 6.96
CA GLU A 177 9.55 -9.96 5.94
C GLU A 177 9.13 -9.55 4.52
N MET A 178 7.91 -9.02 4.36
CA MET A 178 7.46 -8.41 3.10
C MET A 178 8.39 -7.27 2.66
N GLU A 179 8.67 -6.30 3.54
CA GLU A 179 9.58 -5.19 3.22
C GLU A 179 11.03 -5.66 3.00
N THR A 180 11.51 -6.66 3.74
CA THR A 180 12.83 -7.27 3.52
C THR A 180 12.96 -7.79 2.08
N LYS A 181 11.93 -8.48 1.57
CA LYS A 181 11.91 -8.98 0.18
C LYS A 181 11.92 -7.84 -0.83
N ILE A 182 11.14 -6.77 -0.59
CA ILE A 182 11.10 -5.58 -1.46
C ILE A 182 12.47 -4.91 -1.51
N HIS A 183 13.05 -4.62 -0.34
CA HIS A 183 14.37 -3.99 -0.24
C HIS A 183 15.44 -4.82 -0.95
N SER A 184 15.42 -6.14 -0.78
CA SER A 184 16.32 -7.04 -1.50
C SER A 184 16.12 -7.00 -3.02
N ALA A 185 14.87 -7.05 -3.49
CA ALA A 185 14.56 -7.11 -4.92
C ALA A 185 14.85 -5.81 -5.67
N TYR A 186 14.71 -4.66 -5.00
CA TYR A 186 14.99 -3.34 -5.55
C TYR A 186 16.40 -2.83 -5.17
N GLY A 187 17.16 -3.57 -4.37
CA GLY A 187 18.52 -3.17 -3.97
C GLY A 187 18.58 -1.95 -3.05
N LEU A 188 17.57 -1.76 -2.20
CA LEU A 188 17.42 -0.57 -1.36
C LEU A 188 18.18 -0.68 -0.04
N GLN A 189 18.82 0.42 0.36
CA GLN A 189 19.33 0.63 1.71
C GLN A 189 18.55 1.77 2.35
N SER A 190 17.78 1.50 3.42
CA SER A 190 17.03 2.54 4.13
C SER A 190 17.54 2.71 5.57
N PRO A 191 17.74 3.95 6.04
CA PRO A 191 17.99 4.24 7.45
C PRO A 191 16.83 3.82 8.37
N ALA A 192 15.59 3.89 7.87
CA ALA A 192 14.37 3.56 8.61
C ALA A 192 14.05 2.06 8.58
N PHE A 193 14.57 1.34 7.59
CA PHE A 193 14.43 -0.10 7.45
C PHE A 193 15.74 -0.70 6.96
N ASN A 194 16.56 -1.18 7.91
CA ASN A 194 17.78 -1.89 7.61
C ASN A 194 17.62 -3.37 8.01
N PRO A 195 17.41 -4.30 7.06
CA PRO A 195 17.36 -5.71 7.38
C PRO A 195 18.69 -6.13 8.01
N SER A 196 18.66 -7.01 9.00
CA SER A 196 19.87 -7.46 9.69
C SER A 196 20.93 -7.96 8.67
N PRO A 197 22.24 -7.68 8.88
CA PRO A 197 23.31 -8.00 7.92
C PRO A 197 23.30 -9.45 7.40
N ARG A 198 22.87 -10.38 8.25
CA ARG A 198 22.80 -11.81 7.97
C ARG A 198 21.73 -12.21 6.92
N LYS A 199 20.70 -11.37 6.71
CA LYS A 199 19.66 -11.59 5.68
C LYS A 199 19.97 -10.88 4.35
N ALA A 200 20.70 -9.76 4.37
CA ALA A 200 21.09 -9.02 3.18
C ALA A 200 22.08 -9.82 2.29
N ALA A 201 22.93 -10.65 2.91
CA ALA A 201 23.90 -11.50 2.20
C ALA A 201 23.28 -12.69 1.43
N ALA A 202 21.99 -12.98 1.62
CA ALA A 202 21.27 -14.05 0.91
C ALA A 202 20.47 -13.52 -0.30
N ALA A 203 20.59 -12.23 -0.63
CA ALA A 203 19.96 -11.64 -1.81
C ALA A 203 20.57 -12.26 -3.08
N SER A 204 19.81 -13.19 -3.67
CA SER A 204 20.10 -13.88 -4.92
C SER A 204 20.56 -12.93 -6.02
N GLU A 205 21.49 -13.40 -6.88
CA GLU A 205 21.98 -12.77 -8.12
C GLU A 205 20.89 -12.48 -9.18
N THR A 206 19.61 -12.53 -8.82
CA THR A 206 18.49 -12.10 -9.66
C THR A 206 18.64 -10.62 -10.03
N ALA A 207 18.35 -10.28 -11.30
CA ALA A 207 18.30 -8.91 -11.78
C ALA A 207 17.47 -8.03 -10.84
N LYS A 208 18.09 -6.94 -10.34
CA LYS A 208 17.45 -5.98 -9.45
C LYS A 208 16.40 -5.19 -10.22
N LEU A 209 15.24 -4.99 -9.60
CA LEU A 209 14.19 -4.11 -10.12
C LEU A 209 14.60 -2.64 -9.93
N ASP A 210 14.09 -1.76 -10.79
CA ASP A 210 14.40 -0.33 -10.77
C ASP A 210 13.80 0.36 -9.53
N PRO A 211 14.62 0.91 -8.60
CA PRO A 211 14.15 1.66 -7.43
C PRO A 211 13.16 2.79 -7.74
N SER A 212 13.27 3.42 -8.91
CA SER A 212 12.38 4.53 -9.30
C SER A 212 10.93 4.09 -9.53
N LYS A 213 10.70 2.78 -9.72
CA LYS A 213 9.40 2.15 -9.96
C LYS A 213 8.80 1.52 -8.70
N LEU A 214 9.09 2.08 -7.52
CA LEU A 214 8.61 1.56 -6.23
C LEU A 214 8.16 2.68 -5.29
N THR A 215 6.99 2.48 -4.68
CA THR A 215 6.50 3.29 -3.55
C THR A 215 6.03 2.38 -2.42
N ILE A 216 6.56 2.59 -1.20
CA ILE A 216 6.13 1.89 0.02
C ILE A 216 5.37 2.88 0.92
N VAL A 217 4.05 2.71 1.01
CA VAL A 217 3.19 3.55 1.87
C VAL A 217 3.07 2.90 3.25
N ARG A 218 3.45 3.62 4.32
CA ARG A 218 3.46 3.13 5.71
C ARG A 218 2.45 3.89 6.56
N PRO A 219 1.14 3.62 6.42
CA PRO A 219 0.13 4.31 7.21
C PRO A 219 0.32 4.04 8.71
N SER A 220 -0.09 5.00 9.55
CA SER A 220 -0.27 4.78 10.98
C SER A 220 -1.46 3.86 11.26
N LEU A 221 -1.84 3.68 12.53
CA LEU A 221 -2.93 2.74 12.90
C LEU A 221 -4.21 3.00 12.09
N LEU A 222 -4.62 2.00 11.31
CA LEU A 222 -5.74 2.13 10.40
C LEU A 222 -7.08 2.18 11.14
N THR A 223 -7.90 3.17 10.81
CA THR A 223 -9.27 3.33 11.30
C THR A 223 -10.26 3.32 10.14
N ASP A 224 -11.54 3.10 10.47
CA ASP A 224 -12.65 3.28 9.53
C ASP A 224 -13.25 4.69 9.66
N GLY A 225 -13.98 5.12 8.64
CA GLY A 225 -14.61 6.44 8.57
C GLY A 225 -14.40 7.12 7.22
N ALA A 226 -15.14 8.21 6.99
CA ALA A 226 -15.01 9.02 5.80
C ALA A 226 -13.62 9.70 5.72
N ALA A 227 -13.15 9.92 4.50
CA ALA A 227 -11.94 10.69 4.26
C ALA A 227 -12.09 12.11 4.83
N ARG A 228 -11.08 12.57 5.56
CA ARG A 228 -10.99 13.94 6.08
C ARG A 228 -10.25 14.87 5.11
N GLY A 229 -9.49 14.31 4.16
CA GLY A 229 -8.74 15.06 3.14
C GLY A 229 -7.56 15.86 3.68
N LYS A 230 -7.24 15.73 4.98
CA LYS A 230 -6.09 16.37 5.63
C LYS A 230 -5.00 15.34 5.81
N ILE A 231 -4.05 15.31 4.86
CA ILE A 231 -3.02 14.27 4.77
C ILE A 231 -1.65 14.89 5.01
N ARG A 232 -0.89 14.31 5.93
CA ARG A 232 0.54 14.59 6.14
C ARG A 232 1.34 13.39 5.66
N ALA A 233 2.49 13.61 5.05
CA ALA A 233 3.41 12.61 4.53
C ALA A 233 4.88 13.01 4.81
N SER A 234 5.78 12.05 5.00
CA SER A 234 7.20 12.29 5.31
C SER A 234 8.12 11.32 4.59
N THR A 235 8.79 11.78 3.53
CA THR A 235 9.48 10.94 2.52
C THR A 235 10.89 10.52 2.86
N ASN A 236 11.48 11.09 3.92
CA ASN A 236 12.89 10.88 4.28
C ASN A 236 13.10 9.92 5.46
N GLY A 237 12.11 9.07 5.75
CA GLY A 237 12.17 8.15 6.89
C GLY A 237 12.11 8.85 8.26
N MET A 238 11.83 10.16 8.31
CA MET A 238 11.58 10.85 9.57
C MET A 238 10.17 10.56 10.06
N ASP A 239 10.06 10.21 11.34
CA ASP A 239 8.77 10.00 11.99
C ASP A 239 7.97 11.30 12.05
N LEU A 240 6.69 11.25 11.65
CA LEU A 240 5.78 12.35 11.85
C LEU A 240 5.40 12.45 13.33
N ARG A 241 5.70 13.60 13.95
CA ARG A 241 5.24 13.88 15.32
C ARG A 241 3.70 13.87 15.36
N SER A 242 3.18 13.18 16.38
CA SER A 242 1.74 13.02 16.69
C SER A 242 0.91 12.22 15.68
N ALA A 243 1.53 11.50 14.75
CA ALA A 243 0.84 10.74 13.71
C ALA A 243 0.41 9.32 14.14
N TYR A 244 -0.71 9.20 14.85
CA TYR A 244 -1.12 7.92 15.45
C TYR A 244 -2.14 7.12 14.64
N THR A 245 -3.03 7.77 13.88
CA THR A 245 -4.14 7.09 13.19
C THR A 245 -4.39 7.58 11.75
N ALA A 246 -4.82 6.65 10.91
CA ALA A 246 -5.06 6.84 9.50
C ALA A 246 -6.41 6.25 9.07
N SER A 247 -7.33 7.04 8.52
CA SER A 247 -8.54 6.43 7.97
C SER A 247 -8.21 5.68 6.67
N ARG A 248 -8.81 4.51 6.45
CA ARG A 248 -8.65 3.76 5.19
C ARG A 248 -9.05 4.58 3.97
N ALA A 249 -10.07 5.43 4.11
CA ALA A 249 -10.53 6.32 3.05
C ALA A 249 -9.48 7.38 2.70
N ASP A 250 -8.83 7.98 3.70
CA ASP A 250 -7.75 8.93 3.44
C ASP A 250 -6.50 8.25 2.85
N VAL A 251 -6.18 7.02 3.26
CA VAL A 251 -5.08 6.25 2.63
C VAL A 251 -5.43 5.95 1.17
N GLY A 252 -6.68 5.56 0.88
CA GLY A 252 -7.15 5.38 -0.49
C GLY A 252 -7.00 6.65 -1.33
N LEU A 253 -7.42 7.80 -0.78
CA LEU A 253 -7.25 9.11 -1.41
C LEU A 253 -5.78 9.43 -1.66
N PHE A 254 -4.91 9.22 -0.67
CA PHE A 254 -3.47 9.42 -0.80
C PHE A 254 -2.86 8.59 -1.93
N LEU A 255 -3.20 7.29 -2.00
CA LEU A 255 -2.68 6.37 -3.03
C LEU A 255 -3.01 6.89 -4.44
N VAL A 256 -4.25 7.32 -4.66
CA VAL A 256 -4.65 7.81 -5.98
C VAL A 256 -4.04 9.18 -6.26
N ASP A 257 -4.20 10.12 -5.33
CA ASP A 257 -3.91 11.53 -5.59
C ASP A 257 -2.43 11.83 -5.66
N GLN A 258 -1.62 11.16 -4.83
CA GLN A 258 -0.22 11.49 -4.59
C GLN A 258 0.73 10.43 -5.12
N VAL A 259 0.27 9.20 -5.37
CA VAL A 259 1.15 8.12 -5.85
C VAL A 259 0.85 7.75 -7.30
N ILE A 260 -0.42 7.51 -7.65
CA ILE A 260 -0.79 6.98 -8.98
C ILE A 260 -0.92 8.09 -10.03
N ARG A 261 -1.49 9.25 -9.69
CA ARG A 261 -1.73 10.34 -10.64
C ARG A 261 -0.52 11.21 -11.06
N PRO A 262 0.52 11.46 -10.25
CA PRO A 262 1.51 12.48 -10.61
C PRO A 262 2.26 12.17 -11.92
N ALA A 263 2.11 13.05 -12.92
CA ALA A 263 2.81 12.96 -14.21
C ALA A 263 4.30 13.37 -14.17
N LYS A 264 4.84 13.70 -12.99
CA LYS A 264 6.24 14.04 -12.78
C LYS A 264 6.80 13.22 -11.63
N THR A 265 7.36 12.06 -11.95
CA THR A 265 8.42 11.47 -11.14
C THR A 265 9.56 12.49 -11.12
N THR A 266 9.74 13.18 -9.99
CA THR A 266 11.00 13.86 -9.74
C THR A 266 12.05 12.75 -9.67
N SER A 267 13.03 12.82 -10.55
CA SER A 267 14.08 11.81 -10.78
C SER A 267 14.96 11.52 -9.56
N ASP A 268 14.71 12.19 -8.43
CA ASP A 268 15.65 12.30 -7.31
C ASP A 268 15.08 11.75 -5.98
N ALA A 269 13.88 11.15 -5.97
CA ALA A 269 13.28 10.64 -4.74
C ALA A 269 13.10 9.10 -4.81
N PRO A 270 14.15 8.31 -4.53
CA PRO A 270 14.08 6.85 -4.63
C PRO A 270 13.15 6.22 -3.57
N HIS A 271 12.73 6.97 -2.55
CA HIS A 271 11.91 6.49 -1.44
C HIS A 271 10.88 7.56 -1.04
N ILE A 272 9.60 7.24 -1.19
CA ILE A 272 8.52 7.98 -0.54
C ILE A 272 8.05 7.13 0.62
N ASP A 273 8.72 7.26 1.76
CA ASP A 273 8.11 6.89 3.02
C ASP A 273 6.92 7.84 3.23
N VAL A 274 5.73 7.33 3.53
CA VAL A 274 4.61 8.19 3.93
C VAL A 274 4.08 7.66 5.23
N GLN A 275 4.47 8.31 6.31
CA GLN A 275 3.69 8.26 7.54
C GLN A 275 2.49 9.17 7.38
N PHE A 276 1.33 8.72 7.84
CA PHE A 276 0.05 9.37 7.62
C PHE A 276 -0.57 9.78 8.96
N GLU A 277 -1.26 10.92 9.02
CA GLU A 277 -2.21 11.24 10.10
C GLU A 277 -3.37 12.06 9.56
N ALA A 278 -4.59 11.81 10.06
CA ALA A 278 -5.72 12.71 9.87
C ALA A 278 -6.12 13.36 11.22
N GLY A 279 -5.72 14.62 11.48
CA GLY A 279 -6.11 15.28 12.74
C GLY A 279 -5.43 16.58 13.21
N GLY A 280 -4.56 17.23 12.42
CA GLY A 280 -3.83 18.42 12.90
C GLY A 280 -4.68 19.69 13.11
N ARG A 281 -4.28 20.54 14.07
CA ARG A 281 -4.78 21.93 14.21
C ARG A 281 -4.46 22.72 12.92
N PRO A 282 -5.27 23.73 12.54
CA PRO A 282 -5.12 24.45 11.27
C PRO A 282 -3.74 25.10 11.06
N SER A 283 -3.00 25.38 12.14
CA SER A 283 -1.70 26.06 12.11
C SER A 283 -0.55 25.22 11.56
N ASP A 284 -0.68 23.89 11.56
CA ASP A 284 0.41 22.97 11.18
C ASP A 284 0.08 22.18 9.90
N ALA A 285 -1.03 22.54 9.26
CA ALA A 285 -1.46 21.96 7.99
C ALA A 285 -0.68 22.62 6.85
N VAL A 286 0.10 21.82 6.11
CA VAL A 286 0.48 22.21 4.75
C VAL A 286 -0.81 22.14 3.93
N SER A 287 -1.41 23.30 3.67
CA SER A 287 -2.59 23.43 2.80
C SER A 287 -2.14 23.30 1.36
N ILE A 288 -2.60 22.25 0.67
CA ILE A 288 -2.38 22.10 -0.77
C ILE A 288 -3.54 22.81 -1.48
N LYS A 289 -3.43 24.13 -1.58
CA LYS A 289 -4.08 24.89 -2.64
C LYS A 289 -2.98 25.29 -3.61
N ASP A 290 -3.19 24.92 -4.87
CA ASP A 290 -2.29 25.06 -6.02
C ASP A 290 -1.08 24.11 -6.09
N GLY A 291 -1.08 23.31 -7.15
CA GLY A 291 -0.04 22.37 -7.52
C GLY A 291 1.24 23.04 -8.01
N SER A 292 1.84 23.89 -7.18
CA SER A 292 3.09 24.57 -7.51
C SER A 292 4.07 24.54 -6.35
N LYS A 293 5.25 23.98 -6.67
CA LYS A 293 6.55 24.05 -5.97
C LYS A 293 6.75 23.22 -4.70
N TRP A 294 7.44 22.10 -4.91
CA TRP A 294 8.35 21.52 -3.92
C TRP A 294 9.62 22.38 -3.90
N GLU A 295 9.70 23.37 -3.01
CA GLU A 295 10.99 23.99 -2.71
C GLU A 295 11.63 23.27 -1.53
N GLN A 296 12.89 22.85 -1.73
CA GLN A 296 13.76 22.31 -0.71
C GLN A 296 13.82 23.29 0.47
N GLY A 297 13.39 22.84 1.65
CA GLY A 297 13.28 23.70 2.82
C GLY A 297 13.67 22.96 4.09
N ILE A 298 14.96 23.06 4.42
CA ILE A 298 15.54 22.83 5.74
C ILE A 298 14.70 23.55 6.81
N VAL A 299 14.39 22.89 7.94
CA VAL A 299 14.28 23.60 9.22
C VAL A 299 14.94 22.77 10.32
N LEU A 300 15.99 23.36 10.85
CA LEU A 300 16.82 22.94 11.97
C LEU A 300 16.06 22.94 13.31
N ALA A 301 16.64 22.22 14.25
CA ALA A 301 16.37 22.15 15.69
C ALA A 301 15.78 23.41 16.35
N TYR A 302 14.86 23.22 17.31
CA TYR A 302 15.17 23.07 18.75
C TYR A 302 14.16 22.13 19.40
#